data_AF-A0A9P7DSC2-F1
#
_entry.id   AF-A0A9P7DSC2-F1
#
_cell.length_a   1.000
_cell.length_b   1.000
_cell.length_c   1.000
_cell.angle_alpha   90.00
_cell.angle_beta   90.00
_cell.angle_gamma   90.00
#
_symmetry.space_group_name_H-M   'P 1'
#
loop_
_entity.id
_entity.type
_entity.pdbx_description
1 polymer ?
#
loop_
_entity_poly.entity_id
_entity_poly.type
_entity_poly.pdbx_seq_one_letter_code
_entity_poly.pdbx_strand_id
1 'polypeptide(L)'
;YQRARDAMQRLGVDEETLTNVYQEIQPSQLTVNQEVTKENRHGQGSDRLAWFWRINNGVLVYRVNWLKAKARWQRWEEELSLVQHEMGWTVGWFQQKKDEWHRRYHKAKKAGHQEYAQWQVLLWEKFELDAQNAFKGKMIIVN
;
A
#
# COMPACT_ATOMS: atom_id res chain seq x y z
N TYR A 1 5.87 -27.95 -19.98
CA TYR A 1 4.53 -28.54 -20.16
C TYR A 1 4.36 -29.19 -21.53
N GLN A 2 4.39 -28.44 -22.65
CA GLN A 2 4.21 -28.99 -24.02
C GLN A 2 5.05 -30.25 -24.29
N ARG A 3 6.37 -30.20 -24.05
CA ARG A 3 7.25 -31.37 -24.19
C ARG A 3 6.82 -32.60 -23.37
N ALA A 4 6.28 -32.37 -22.18
CA ALA A 4 5.79 -33.45 -21.31
C ALA A 4 4.46 -34.02 -21.83
N ARG A 5 3.56 -33.17 -22.32
CA ARG A 5 2.30 -33.59 -22.97
C ARG A 5 2.59 -34.41 -24.23
N ASP A 6 3.53 -33.98 -25.05
CA ASP A 6 3.93 -34.72 -26.27
C ASP A 6 4.51 -36.09 -25.92
N ALA A 7 5.28 -36.18 -24.83
CA ALA A 7 5.77 -37.46 -24.33
C ALA A 7 4.62 -38.36 -23.88
N MET A 8 3.64 -37.84 -23.13
CA MET A 8 2.45 -38.61 -22.71
C MET A 8 1.63 -39.11 -23.90
N GLN A 9 1.48 -38.30 -24.95
CA GLN A 9 0.82 -38.70 -26.18
C GLN A 9 1.60 -39.83 -26.90
N ARG A 10 2.93 -39.76 -26.93
CA ARG A 10 3.78 -40.83 -27.49
C ARG A 10 3.77 -42.11 -26.66
N LEU A 11 3.51 -42.02 -25.36
CA LEU A 11 3.36 -43.17 -24.47
C LEU A 11 1.98 -43.84 -24.58
N GLY A 12 1.08 -43.34 -25.45
CA GLY A 12 -0.22 -43.95 -25.69
C GLY A 12 -1.24 -43.72 -24.58
N VAL A 13 -1.10 -42.63 -23.82
CA VAL A 13 -2.12 -42.21 -22.84
C VAL A 13 -3.45 -41.98 -23.54
N ASP A 14 -4.53 -42.40 -22.91
CA ASP A 14 -5.88 -42.31 -23.46
C ASP A 14 -6.32 -40.85 -23.70
N GLU A 15 -7.19 -40.69 -24.69
CA GLU A 15 -7.63 -39.37 -25.15
C GLU A 15 -8.49 -38.64 -24.12
N GLU A 16 -9.14 -39.38 -23.22
CA GLU A 16 -9.89 -38.83 -22.08
C GLU A 16 -8.94 -38.17 -21.07
N THR A 17 -7.84 -38.83 -20.70
CA THR A 17 -6.80 -38.29 -19.81
C THR A 17 -6.09 -37.10 -20.45
N LEU A 18 -5.82 -37.14 -21.76
CA LEU A 18 -5.25 -36.00 -22.49
C LEU A 18 -6.20 -34.79 -22.52
N THR A 19 -7.52 -35.02 -22.54
CA THR A 19 -8.53 -33.95 -22.60
C THR A 19 -8.96 -33.44 -21.23
N ASN A 20 -8.88 -34.25 -20.18
CA ASN A 20 -9.34 -33.87 -18.84
C ASN A 20 -8.20 -33.44 -17.92
N VAL A 21 -7.00 -34.02 -18.07
CA VAL A 21 -5.85 -33.78 -17.18
C VAL A 21 -4.74 -33.02 -17.89
N TYR A 22 -4.38 -33.41 -19.12
CA TYR A 22 -3.29 -32.80 -19.89
C TYR A 22 -3.79 -31.94 -21.04
N GLN A 23 -4.75 -31.07 -20.77
CA GLN A 23 -5.33 -30.16 -21.77
C GLN A 23 -4.26 -29.34 -22.49
N GLU A 24 -4.45 -29.11 -23.79
CA GLU A 24 -3.57 -28.25 -24.55
C GLU A 24 -3.64 -26.81 -24.01
N ILE A 25 -2.49 -26.15 -23.87
CA ILE A 25 -2.44 -24.75 -23.47
C ILE A 25 -2.49 -23.89 -24.72
N GLN A 26 -3.59 -23.16 -24.88
CA GLN A 26 -3.79 -22.25 -26.00
C GLN A 26 -3.08 -20.90 -25.74
N PRO A 27 -2.55 -20.22 -26.76
CA PRO A 27 -1.91 -18.91 -26.59
C PRO A 27 -2.81 -17.86 -25.92
N SER A 28 -4.12 -17.92 -26.18
CA SER A 28 -5.12 -17.06 -25.54
C SER A 28 -5.17 -17.22 -24.01
N GLN A 29 -4.85 -18.42 -23.50
CA GLN A 29 -4.82 -18.75 -22.07
C GLN A 29 -3.51 -18.34 -21.37
N LEU A 30 -2.48 -17.98 -22.15
CA LEU A 30 -1.18 -17.50 -21.66
C LEU A 30 -1.12 -15.97 -21.57
N THR A 31 -2.19 -15.29 -21.98
CA THR A 31 -2.30 -13.85 -21.79
C THR A 31 -2.34 -13.53 -20.29
N VAL A 32 -1.72 -12.41 -19.90
CA VAL A 32 -1.69 -11.98 -18.50
C VAL A 32 -3.12 -11.88 -18.00
N ASN A 33 -3.45 -12.67 -16.97
CA ASN A 33 -4.80 -12.71 -16.45
C ASN A 33 -5.22 -11.29 -16.04
N GLN A 34 -6.24 -10.78 -16.72
CA GLN A 34 -6.74 -9.44 -16.48
C GLN A 34 -7.41 -9.32 -15.10
N GLU A 35 -7.77 -10.42 -14.44
CA GLU A 35 -8.16 -10.40 -13.02
C GLU A 35 -7.00 -9.99 -12.10
N VAL A 36 -5.76 -10.28 -12.49
CA VAL A 36 -4.56 -9.92 -11.71
C VAL A 36 -4.10 -8.48 -12.02
N THR A 37 -4.30 -8.01 -13.25
CA THR A 37 -3.87 -6.66 -13.67
C THR A 37 -4.95 -5.60 -13.62
N LYS A 38 -6.24 -5.98 -13.63
CA LYS A 38 -7.39 -5.05 -13.58
C LYS A 38 -8.35 -5.48 -12.47
N GLU A 39 -8.07 -4.99 -11.27
CA GLU A 39 -8.78 -5.31 -10.03
C GLU A 39 -10.29 -4.99 -10.08
N ASN A 40 -10.68 -3.93 -10.79
CA ASN A 40 -12.08 -3.45 -10.87
C ASN A 40 -12.78 -3.74 -12.21
N ARG A 41 -12.35 -4.77 -12.96
CA ARG A 41 -13.00 -5.08 -14.24
C ARG A 41 -14.41 -5.65 -14.02
N HIS A 42 -15.42 -4.99 -14.58
CA HIS A 42 -16.77 -5.55 -14.65
C HIS A 42 -16.78 -6.87 -15.43
N GLY A 43 -17.51 -7.88 -14.93
CA GLY A 43 -17.65 -9.17 -15.60
C GLY A 43 -16.60 -10.23 -15.25
N GLN A 44 -15.74 -10.03 -14.24
CA GLN A 44 -14.77 -11.05 -13.79
C GLN A 44 -15.41 -12.41 -13.49
N GLY A 45 -16.61 -12.44 -12.92
CA GLY A 45 -17.34 -13.70 -12.65
C GLY A 45 -17.78 -14.49 -13.88
N SER A 46 -17.78 -13.87 -15.08
CA SER A 46 -18.12 -14.53 -16.35
C SER A 46 -16.91 -14.93 -17.19
N ASP A 47 -15.71 -14.47 -16.82
CA ASP A 47 -14.53 -14.71 -17.62
C ASP A 47 -13.96 -16.11 -17.36
N ARG A 48 -13.70 -16.86 -18.43
CA ARG A 48 -13.35 -18.27 -18.31
C ARG A 48 -11.85 -18.38 -18.00
N LEU A 49 -11.51 -18.49 -16.71
CA LEU A 49 -10.15 -18.83 -16.26
C LEU A 49 -9.57 -19.98 -17.11
N ALA A 50 -8.28 -19.89 -17.43
CA ALA A 50 -7.59 -20.99 -18.09
C ALA A 50 -7.73 -22.28 -17.25
N TRP A 51 -7.86 -23.42 -17.91
CA TRP A 51 -8.23 -24.69 -17.26
C TRP A 51 -7.28 -25.07 -16.11
N PHE A 52 -5.99 -24.77 -16.24
CA PHE A 52 -4.98 -25.06 -15.23
C PHE A 52 -5.10 -24.19 -13.96
N TRP A 53 -5.84 -23.08 -14.01
CA TRP A 53 -6.23 -22.28 -12.85
C TRP A 53 -7.54 -22.74 -12.22
N ARG A 54 -8.29 -23.66 -12.85
CA ARG A 54 -9.58 -24.18 -12.35
C ARG A 54 -9.44 -25.27 -11.29
N ILE A 55 -8.23 -25.55 -10.81
CA ILE A 55 -8.03 -26.46 -9.67
C ILE A 55 -8.90 -25.95 -8.50
N ASN A 56 -9.75 -26.83 -7.95
CA ASN A 56 -10.78 -26.50 -6.96
C ASN A 56 -11.72 -25.37 -7.42
N ASN A 57 -12.24 -25.43 -8.65
CA ASN A 57 -13.18 -24.44 -9.22
C ASN A 57 -12.66 -22.98 -9.22
N GLY A 58 -11.34 -22.78 -9.24
CA GLY A 58 -10.73 -21.44 -9.18
C GLY A 58 -10.77 -20.79 -7.78
N VAL A 59 -11.31 -21.49 -6.76
CA VAL A 59 -11.47 -20.98 -5.38
C VAL A 59 -10.14 -20.49 -4.81
N LEU A 60 -9.03 -21.18 -5.10
CA LEU A 60 -7.70 -20.77 -4.63
C LEU A 60 -7.26 -19.43 -5.23
N VAL A 61 -7.52 -19.20 -6.53
CA VAL A 61 -7.14 -17.96 -7.21
C VAL A 61 -7.96 -16.78 -6.67
N TYR A 62 -9.29 -16.95 -6.57
CA TYR A 62 -10.17 -15.91 -6.03
C TYR A 62 -9.87 -15.61 -4.56
N ARG A 63 -9.61 -16.63 -3.74
CA ARG A 63 -9.24 -16.45 -2.32
C ARG A 63 -7.93 -15.69 -2.16
N VAL A 64 -6.90 -16.01 -2.95
CA VAL A 64 -5.61 -15.29 -2.92
C VAL A 64 -5.78 -13.85 -3.37
N ASN A 65 -6.57 -13.59 -4.42
CA ASN A 65 -6.85 -12.23 -4.88
C ASN A 65 -7.59 -11.42 -3.82
N TRP A 66 -8.61 -12.00 -3.19
CA TRP A 66 -9.32 -11.36 -2.08
C TRP A 66 -8.41 -11.07 -0.89
N LEU A 67 -7.56 -12.02 -0.48
CA LEU A 67 -6.59 -11.81 0.60
C LEU A 67 -5.60 -10.68 0.28
N LYS A 68 -5.13 -10.59 -0.97
CA LYS A 68 -4.25 -9.50 -1.42
C LYS A 68 -4.96 -8.15 -1.39
N ALA A 69 -6.21 -8.10 -1.87
CA ALA A 69 -7.01 -6.87 -1.84
C ALA A 69 -7.29 -6.42 -0.40
N LYS A 70 -7.67 -7.35 0.48
CA LYS A 70 -7.85 -7.10 1.91
C LYS A 70 -6.56 -6.59 2.57
N ALA A 71 -5.43 -7.24 2.31
CA ALA A 71 -4.15 -6.83 2.88
C ALA A 71 -3.72 -5.43 2.40
N ARG A 72 -4.00 -5.06 1.14
CA ARG A 72 -3.81 -3.69 0.66
C ARG A 72 -4.72 -2.72 1.40
N TRP A 73 -6.01 -3.02 1.49
CA TRP A 73 -6.98 -2.16 2.19
C TRP A 73 -6.58 -1.92 3.64
N GLN A 74 -6.20 -2.98 4.38
CA GLN A 74 -5.72 -2.87 5.76
C GLN A 74 -4.45 -2.02 5.85
N ARG A 75 -3.48 -2.20 4.93
CA ARG A 75 -2.29 -1.36 4.89
C ARG A 75 -2.63 0.11 4.65
N TRP A 76 -3.56 0.41 3.76
CA TRP A 76 -3.97 1.80 3.50
C TRP A 76 -4.66 2.42 4.72
N GLU A 77 -5.45 1.65 5.45
CA GLU A 77 -6.05 2.08 6.72
C GLU A 77 -4.99 2.36 7.80
N GLU A 78 -3.98 1.48 7.91
CA GLU A 78 -2.82 1.68 8.80
C GLU A 78 -1.99 2.91 8.40
N GLU A 79 -1.64 3.05 7.13
CA GLU A 79 -0.88 4.18 6.59
C GLU A 79 -1.62 5.50 6.80
N LEU A 80 -2.95 5.53 6.59
CA LEU A 80 -3.75 6.70 6.88
C LEU A 80 -3.63 7.08 8.36
N SER A 81 -3.85 6.13 9.27
CA SER A 81 -3.73 6.37 10.71
C SER A 81 -2.33 6.88 11.08
N LEU A 82 -1.26 6.27 10.57
CA LEU A 82 0.12 6.69 10.80
C LEU A 82 0.37 8.12 10.34
N VAL A 83 -0.03 8.47 9.12
CA VAL A 83 0.12 9.82 8.57
C VAL A 83 -0.60 10.86 9.43
N GLN A 84 -1.79 10.55 9.95
CA GLN A 84 -2.52 11.46 10.83
C GLN A 84 -1.80 11.69 12.17
N HIS A 85 -1.15 10.65 12.73
CA HIS A 85 -0.32 10.79 13.92
C HIS A 85 0.97 11.57 13.63
N GLU A 86 1.64 11.29 12.50
CA GLU A 86 2.85 11.99 12.08
C GLU A 86 2.63 13.49 11.89
N MET A 87 1.47 13.90 11.35
CA MET A 87 1.07 15.30 11.28
C MET A 87 0.99 15.94 12.67
N GLY A 88 0.37 15.25 13.64
CA GLY A 88 0.29 15.70 15.03
C GLY A 88 1.67 15.81 15.68
N TRP A 89 2.53 14.81 15.50
CA TRP A 89 3.91 14.84 15.99
C TRP A 89 4.74 15.95 15.37
N THR A 90 4.52 16.25 14.09
CA THR A 90 5.20 17.35 13.39
C THR A 90 4.88 18.70 14.03
N VAL A 91 3.60 18.96 14.31
CA VAL A 91 3.16 20.17 15.04
C VAL A 91 3.76 20.20 16.45
N GLY A 92 3.67 19.09 17.18
CA GLY A 92 4.23 18.99 18.53
C GLY A 92 5.74 19.20 18.57
N TRP A 93 6.46 18.75 17.54
CA TRP A 93 7.90 18.98 17.39
C TRP A 93 8.23 20.46 17.15
N PHE A 94 7.48 21.16 16.30
CA PHE A 94 7.66 22.60 16.11
C PHE A 94 7.42 23.39 17.40
N GLN A 95 6.35 23.07 18.13
CA GLN A 95 6.08 23.65 19.45
C GLN A 95 7.23 23.39 20.43
N GLN A 96 7.72 22.14 20.50
CA GLN A 96 8.87 21.81 21.34
C GLN A 96 10.12 22.62 20.96
N LYS A 97 10.38 22.83 19.65
CA LYS A 97 11.50 23.64 19.18
C LYS A 97 11.34 25.11 19.51
N LYS A 98 10.15 25.66 19.38
CA LYS A 98 9.82 27.02 19.83
C LYS A 98 10.16 27.18 21.31
N ASP A 99 9.69 26.27 22.16
CA ASP A 99 9.95 26.32 23.61
C ASP A 99 11.43 26.16 23.96
N GLU A 100 12.13 25.29 23.22
CA GLU A 100 13.57 25.09 23.38
C GLU A 100 14.33 26.40 23.13
N TRP A 101 14.02 27.10 22.05
CA TRP A 101 14.64 28.39 21.72
C TRP A 101 14.21 29.51 22.66
N HIS A 102 12.96 29.50 23.13
CA HIS A 102 12.47 30.44 24.12
C HIS A 102 13.24 30.29 25.44
N ARG A 103 13.52 29.06 25.87
CA ARG A 103 14.38 28.79 27.03
C ARG A 103 15.82 29.24 26.80
N ARG A 104 16.35 29.12 25.59
CA ARG A 104 17.71 29.59 25.24
C ARG A 104 17.79 31.12 25.26
N TYR A 105 16.75 31.82 24.83
CA TYR A 105 16.62 33.28 24.94
C TYR A 105 16.81 33.74 26.38
N HIS A 106 16.06 33.17 27.33
CA HIS A 106 16.16 33.54 28.76
C HIS A 106 17.51 33.20 29.40
N LYS A 107 18.25 32.22 28.85
CA LYS A 107 19.59 31.83 29.33
C LYS A 107 20.72 32.64 28.69
N ALA A 108 20.45 33.35 27.60
CA ALA A 108 21.47 34.07 26.86
C ALA A 108 21.92 35.33 27.63
N LYS A 109 23.24 35.47 27.80
CA LYS A 109 23.86 36.60 28.52
C LYS A 109 24.15 37.81 27.63
N LYS A 110 24.24 37.61 26.31
CA LYS A 110 24.58 38.64 25.33
C LYS A 110 23.34 39.04 24.55
N ALA A 111 23.12 40.33 24.36
CA ALA A 111 22.00 40.88 23.60
C ALA A 111 21.88 40.24 22.20
N GLY A 112 22.99 40.14 21.45
CA GLY A 112 22.94 39.52 20.11
C GLY A 112 22.50 38.04 20.10
N HIS A 113 22.80 37.29 21.16
CA HIS A 113 22.30 35.91 21.28
C HIS A 113 20.82 35.85 21.65
N GLN A 114 20.34 36.83 22.44
CA GLN A 114 18.92 36.98 22.75
C GLN A 114 18.15 37.31 21.47
N GLU A 115 18.57 38.30 20.70
CA GLU A 115 17.95 38.66 19.42
C GLU A 115 17.88 37.45 18.48
N TYR A 116 18.99 36.73 18.31
CA TYR A 116 18.99 35.52 17.47
C TYR A 116 18.03 34.44 17.99
N ALA A 117 18.02 34.18 19.30
CA ALA A 117 17.12 33.20 19.89
C ALA A 117 15.64 33.61 19.73
N GLN A 118 15.34 34.91 19.83
CA GLN A 118 14.00 35.45 19.60
C GLN A 118 13.56 35.24 18.14
N TRP A 119 14.45 35.50 17.18
CA TRP A 119 14.18 35.19 15.77
C TRP A 119 13.89 33.70 15.54
N GLN A 120 14.63 32.81 16.22
CA GLN A 120 14.35 31.37 16.15
C GLN A 120 12.97 31.02 16.71
N VAL A 121 12.57 31.60 17.85
CA VAL A 121 11.21 31.41 18.40
C VAL A 121 10.14 31.76 17.38
N LEU A 122 10.24 32.94 16.76
CA LEU A 122 9.28 33.40 15.76
C LEU A 122 9.24 32.50 14.51
N LEU A 123 10.40 31.98 14.08
CA LEU A 123 10.48 31.05 12.97
C LEU A 123 9.75 29.74 13.27
N TRP A 124 10.01 29.14 14.44
CA TRP A 124 9.38 27.88 14.82
C TRP A 124 7.89 28.04 15.09
N GLU A 125 7.47 29.18 15.66
CA GLU A 125 6.06 29.54 15.80
C GLU A 125 5.35 29.62 14.45
N LYS A 126 6.00 30.23 13.44
CA LYS A 126 5.45 30.26 12.08
C LYS A 126 5.27 28.86 11.51
N PHE A 127 6.27 27.98 11.63
CA PHE A 127 6.15 26.60 11.14
C PHE A 127 5.05 25.82 11.86
N GLU A 128 4.93 26.00 13.17
CA GLU A 128 3.84 25.41 13.96
C GLU A 128 2.47 25.87 13.43
N LEU A 129 2.27 27.17 13.24
CA LEU A 129 1.01 27.74 12.76
C LEU A 129 0.69 27.28 11.33
N ASP A 130 1.67 27.31 10.43
CA ASP A 130 1.51 26.86 9.04
C ASP A 130 1.12 25.36 9.00
N ALA A 131 1.76 24.52 9.83
CA ALA A 131 1.44 23.10 9.93
C ALA A 131 0.06 22.85 10.54
N GLN A 132 -0.30 23.55 11.63
CA GLN A 132 -1.63 23.47 12.23
C GLN A 132 -2.73 23.81 11.22
N ASN A 133 -2.52 24.85 10.41
CA ASN A 133 -3.45 25.25 9.36
C ASN A 133 -3.52 24.20 8.24
N ALA A 134 -2.39 23.69 7.77
CA ALA A 134 -2.34 22.70 6.70
C ALA A 134 -2.95 21.34 7.09
N PHE A 135 -2.79 20.95 8.36
CA PHE A 135 -3.24 19.67 8.91
C PHE A 135 -4.57 19.74 9.66
N LYS A 136 -5.22 20.91 9.67
CA LYS A 136 -6.52 21.11 10.32
C LYS A 136 -7.56 20.09 9.87
N GLY A 137 -8.15 19.39 10.83
CA GLY A 137 -9.15 18.34 10.58
C GLY A 137 -8.59 17.03 9.99
N LYS A 138 -7.27 16.92 9.80
CA LYS A 138 -6.61 15.71 9.31
C LYS A 138 -5.87 14.97 10.41
N MET A 139 -5.41 15.66 11.45
CA MET A 139 -4.74 15.06 12.60
C MET A 139 -5.72 14.30 13.49
N ILE A 140 -5.27 13.19 14.07
CA ILE A 140 -5.96 12.57 15.19
C ILE A 140 -5.67 13.41 16.44
N ILE A 141 -6.70 13.99 17.03
CA ILE A 141 -6.59 14.70 18.31
C ILE A 141 -6.41 13.62 19.38
N VAL A 142 -5.17 13.41 19.81
CA VAL A 142 -4.90 12.60 21.01
C VAL A 142 -5.23 13.49 22.21
N ASN A 143 -6.47 13.37 22.71
CA ASN A 143 -6.90 13.98 23.97
C ASN A 143 -6.22 13.33 25.18
#